data_AF-A0AAX2CNN5-F1
#
_entry.id   AF-A0AAX2CNN5-F1
#
_cell.length_a   1.000
_cell.length_b   1.000
_cell.length_c   1.000
_cell.angle_alpha   90.00
_cell.angle_beta   90.00
_cell.angle_gamma   90.00
#
_symmetry.space_group_name_H-M   'P 1'
#
loop_
_entity.id
_entity.type
_entity.pdbx_description
1 polymer ?
#
loop_
_entity_poly.entity_id
_entity_poly.type
_entity_poly.pdbx_seq_one_letter_code
_entity_poly.pdbx_strand_id
1 'polypeptide(L)' 'MSSACTCHIDTNKCLWCKTGVYCSTFGSENSQGVSMNFPDGRVIRFHTSNMEEAHNLADMLDEVVVGIGMEVKNNDGF' A
#
# COMPACT_ATOMS: atom_id res chain seq x y z
N MET A 1 -19.68 -3.69 4.02
CA MET A 1 -18.62 -2.69 4.23
C MET A 1 -17.46 -3.40 4.90
N SER A 2 -16.32 -3.55 4.21
CA SER A 2 -15.11 -4.15 4.78
C SER A 2 -14.48 -3.18 5.77
N SER A 3 -14.18 -3.63 6.98
CA SER A 3 -13.75 -2.85 8.14
C SER A 3 -12.30 -2.33 8.06
N ALA A 4 -11.65 -2.44 6.92
CA ALA A 4 -10.23 -2.15 6.76
C ALA A 4 -9.93 -0.72 6.28
N CYS A 5 -10.95 0.07 5.94
CA CYS A 5 -10.79 1.47 5.55
C CYS A 5 -11.23 2.39 6.70
N THR A 6 -10.28 2.88 7.51
CA THR A 6 -10.53 3.94 8.52
C THR A 6 -10.66 5.32 7.88
N CYS A 7 -11.34 5.37 6.73
CA CYS A 7 -11.29 6.48 5.79
C CYS A 7 -12.44 7.44 6.11
N HIS A 8 -12.38 8.06 7.29
CA HIS A 8 -13.49 8.86 7.83
C HIS A 8 -13.63 10.26 7.19
N ILE A 9 -12.77 10.64 6.24
CA ILE A 9 -12.65 12.04 5.81
C ILE A 9 -12.91 12.25 4.31
N ASP A 10 -12.42 11.38 3.41
CA ASP A 10 -12.66 11.52 1.96
C ASP A 10 -12.35 10.23 1.20
N THR A 11 -13.39 9.54 0.72
CA THR A 11 -13.26 8.30 -0.06
C THR A 11 -12.55 8.49 -1.40
N ASN A 12 -12.54 9.71 -1.96
CA ASN A 12 -11.85 9.97 -3.23
C ASN A 12 -10.32 10.14 -3.06
N LYS A 13 -9.87 10.43 -1.83
CA LYS A 13 -8.46 10.58 -1.50
C LYS A 13 -7.84 9.32 -0.92
N CYS A 14 -8.66 8.42 -0.39
CA CYS A 14 -8.16 7.17 0.13
C CYS A 14 -7.69 6.24 -1.01
N LEU A 15 -6.42 5.84 -0.94
CA LEU A 15 -5.83 4.88 -1.87
C LEU A 15 -6.62 3.57 -1.94
N TRP A 16 -6.95 2.98 -0.78
CA TRP A 16 -7.76 1.76 -0.72
C TRP A 16 -9.07 1.98 -1.46
N CYS A 17 -9.83 3.02 -1.12
CA CYS A 17 -11.12 3.28 -1.77
C CYS A 17 -10.98 3.47 -3.28
N LYS A 18 -9.91 4.14 -3.72
CA LYS A 18 -9.69 4.48 -5.12
C LYS A 18 -9.17 3.32 -5.96
N THR A 19 -8.31 2.47 -5.39
CA THR A 19 -7.52 1.48 -6.15
C THR A 19 -7.62 0.06 -5.60
N GLY A 20 -8.11 -0.12 -4.37
CA GLY A 20 -8.07 -1.39 -3.64
C GLY A 20 -6.68 -1.75 -3.11
N VAL A 21 -5.66 -0.89 -3.30
CA VAL A 21 -4.31 -1.10 -2.78
C VAL A 21 -4.23 -0.65 -1.32
N TYR A 22 -3.57 -1.45 -0.47
CA TYR A 22 -3.33 -1.08 0.92
C TYR A 22 -2.00 -1.60 1.46
N CYS A 23 -1.41 -0.84 2.37
CA CYS A 23 -0.18 -1.16 3.07
C CYS A 23 -0.49 -1.74 4.46
N SER A 24 0.31 -2.70 4.92
CA SER A 24 0.20 -3.31 6.24
C SER A 24 1.57 -3.73 6.74
N THR A 25 1.85 -3.57 8.03
CA THR A 25 3.09 -4.12 8.61
C THR A 25 2.92 -5.60 8.93
N PHE A 26 4.03 -6.34 8.88
CA PHE A 26 4.10 -7.71 9.35
C PHE A 26 5.33 -7.90 10.24
N GLY A 27 5.23 -8.78 11.22
CA GLY A 27 6.31 -9.09 12.16
C GLY A 27 6.20 -10.54 12.65
N SER A 28 7.35 -11.19 12.73
CA SER A 28 7.56 -12.56 13.22
C SER A 28 8.96 -12.64 13.83
N GLU A 29 9.27 -13.73 14.54
CA GLU A 29 10.59 -13.90 15.18
C GLU A 29 11.78 -13.74 14.22
N ASN A 30 11.60 -14.04 12.92
CA ASN A 30 12.67 -14.02 11.92
C ASN A 30 12.44 -13.06 10.75
N SER A 31 11.35 -12.29 10.77
CA SER A 31 11.03 -11.42 9.64
C SER A 31 10.01 -10.37 10.01
N GLN A 32 10.28 -9.15 9.56
CA GLN A 32 9.40 -7.99 9.73
C GLN A 32 9.49 -7.10 8.51
N GLY A 33 8.49 -6.23 8.34
CA GLY A 33 8.46 -5.29 7.25
C GLY A 33 7.06 -4.83 6.88
N VAL A 34 6.90 -4.41 5.61
CA VAL A 34 5.65 -3.88 5.05
C VAL A 34 5.20 -4.75 3.88
N SER A 35 3.91 -5.09 3.85
CA SER A 35 3.23 -5.71 2.72
C SER A 35 2.34 -4.69 2.04
N MET A 36 2.55 -4.48 0.74
CA MET A 36 1.65 -3.76 -0.15
C MET A 36 0.77 -4.79 -0.87
N ASN A 37 -0.53 -4.72 -0.63
CA ASN A 37 -1.51 -5.68 -1.13
C ASN A 37 -2.31 -5.06 -2.26
N PHE A 38 -2.41 -5.76 -3.39
CA PHE A 38 -3.13 -5.31 -4.58
C PHE A 38 -4.49 -6.01 -4.67
N PRO A 39 -5.49 -5.39 -5.32
CA PRO A 39 -6.85 -5.96 -5.45
C PRO A 39 -6.88 -7.27 -6.24
N ASP A 40 -5.86 -7.54 -7.06
CA ASP A 40 -5.71 -8.78 -7.83
C ASP A 40 -5.07 -9.93 -7.02
N GLY A 41 -4.82 -9.71 -5.73
CA GLY A 41 -4.23 -10.69 -4.82
C GLY A 41 -2.70 -10.73 -4.85
N ARG A 42 -2.03 -9.92 -5.68
CA ARG A 42 -0.57 -9.77 -5.62
C ARG A 42 -0.17 -9.06 -4.33
N VAL A 43 0.98 -9.45 -3.79
CA VAL A 43 1.57 -8.86 -2.58
C VAL A 43 3.03 -8.58 -2.84
N ILE A 44 3.46 -7.34 -2.58
CA ILE A 44 4.88 -6.97 -2.54
C ILE A 44 5.29 -6.83 -1.08
N ARG A 45 6.39 -7.48 -0.69
CA ARG A 45 6.93 -7.42 0.67
C ARG A 45 8.26 -6.70 0.70
N PHE A 46 8.36 -5.70 1.58
CA PHE A 46 9.57 -4.98 1.90
C PHE A 46 10.02 -5.41 3.28
N HIS A 47 11.18 -6.05 3.38
CA HIS A 47 11.74 -6.48 4.67
C HIS A 47 12.54 -5.35 5.30
N THR A 48 12.41 -5.18 6.61
CA THR A 48 13.11 -4.15 7.39
C THR A 48 13.95 -4.76 8.51
N SER A 49 14.88 -3.99 9.07
CA SER A 49 15.75 -4.49 10.14
C SER A 49 15.01 -4.65 11.46
N ASN A 50 13.95 -3.86 11.67
CA ASN A 50 13.13 -3.86 12.88
C ASN A 50 11.72 -3.33 12.60
N MET A 51 10.83 -3.39 13.60
CA MET A 51 9.44 -2.95 13.46
C MET A 51 9.28 -1.43 13.41
N GLU A 52 10.18 -0.66 14.02
CA GLU A 52 10.14 0.82 13.93
C GLU A 52 10.35 1.27 12.47
N GLU A 53 11.34 0.69 11.79
CA GLU A 53 11.54 0.89 10.35
C GLU A 53 10.34 0.41 9.52
N ALA A 54 9.68 -0.69 9.91
CA ALA A 54 8.48 -1.15 9.21
C ALA A 54 7.34 -0.15 9.32
N HIS A 55 7.13 0.45 10.49
CA HIS A 55 6.13 1.49 10.70
C HIS A 55 6.46 2.75 9.90
N ASN A 56 7.69 3.24 9.99
CA ASN A 56 8.13 4.41 9.22
C ASN A 56 7.97 4.19 7.70
N LEU A 57 8.29 2.98 7.21
CA LEU A 57 8.10 2.63 5.80
C LEU A 57 6.63 2.52 5.42
N ALA A 58 5.77 2.00 6.30
CA ALA A 58 4.33 1.94 6.05
C ALA A 58 3.73 3.34 5.93
N ASP A 59 4.11 4.26 6.82
CA ASP A 59 3.66 5.66 6.79
C ASP A 59 4.13 6.38 5.53
N MET A 60 5.42 6.22 5.16
CA MET A 60 5.96 6.77 3.91
C MET A 60 5.25 6.21 2.67
N LEU A 61 4.93 4.91 2.65
CA LEU A 61 4.19 4.32 1.55
C LEU A 61 2.73 4.81 1.54
N ASP A 62 2.07 4.97 2.68
CA ASP A 62 0.69 5.48 2.71
C ASP A 62 0.62 6.94 2.20
N GLU A 63 1.61 7.76 2.54
CA GLU A 63 1.73 9.15 2.06
C GLU A 63 2.11 9.23 0.57
N VAL A 64 3.12 8.47 0.12
CA VAL A 64 3.61 8.48 -1.27
C VAL A 64 2.61 7.86 -2.22
N VAL A 65 1.78 6.91 -1.78
CA VAL A 65 0.85 6.22 -2.67
C VAL A 65 -0.38 7.09 -3.02
N VAL A 66 -0.55 8.27 -2.41
CA VAL A 66 -1.38 9.35 -2.99
C VAL A 66 -0.88 9.78 -4.39
N GLY A 67 0.39 9.48 -4.71
CA GLY A 67 1.07 9.80 -5.96
C GLY A 67 1.36 8.64 -6.92
N ILE A 68 1.00 7.38 -6.62
CA ILE A 68 1.01 6.32 -7.66
C ILE A 68 -0.20 6.55 -8.57
N GLY A 69 -0.08 7.55 -9.45
CA GLY A 69 -0.85 7.57 -10.68
C GLY A 69 -0.48 6.30 -11.45
N MET A 70 -1.44 5.40 -11.63
CA MET A 70 -1.33 4.36 -12.65
C MET A 70 -1.18 5.08 -13.99
N GLU A 71 0.04 5.19 -14.49
CA GLU A 71 0.25 5.52 -15.89
C GLU A 71 -0.18 4.31 -16.71
N VAL A 72 -1.34 4.42 -17.35
CA VAL A 72 -1.69 3.53 -18.45
C VAL A 72 -0.70 3.88 -19.56
N LYS A 73 0.26 3.00 -19.84
CA LYS A 73 1.01 3.08 -21.09
C LYS A 73 0.01 2.89 -22.22
N ASN A 74 -0.40 3.98 -22.87
CA ASN A 74 -0.99 3.87 -24.19
C ASN A 74 0.09 3.24 -25.07
N ASN A 75 -0.18 2.02 -25.53
CA ASN A 75 0.59 1.41 -26.60
C ASN A 75 0.16 2.17 -27.87
N ASP A 76 0.79 3.32 -28.11
CA ASP A 76 0.69 4.02 -29.38
C ASP A 76 1.45 3.17 -30.41
N GLY A 77 0.74 2.19 -30.95
CA GLY A 77 1.22 1.31 -32.01
C GLY A 77 1.64 2.14 -33.22
N PHE A 78 2.90 1.96 -33.61
CA PHE A 78 3.41 2.24 -34.95
C PHE A 78 3.34 0.98 -35.79
#